data_AF-A0A2V1CXF8-F1
#
_entry.id   AF-A0A2V1CXF8-F1
#
_cell.length_a   1.000
_cell.length_b   1.000
_cell.length_c   1.000
_cell.angle_alpha   90.00
_cell.angle_beta   90.00
_cell.angle_gamma   90.00
#
_symmetry.space_group_name_H-M   'P 1'
#
loop_
_entity.id
_entity.type
_entity.pdbx_description
1 polymer ?
#
loop_
_entity_poly.entity_id
_entity_poly.type
_entity_poly.pdbx_seq_one_letter_code
_entity_poly.pdbx_strand_id
1 'polypeptide(L)'
;MTIEAHRGSKSRAGGLLYSQFYSSVKELFAAGNVYPFTNVAIETLALDPKLRKTWQHVGADLSHDPVALIRAYLYTKLRCHYAISGSTEKCFGTREEHRVSKKLFGQIDARIQQRRLDTQHFRSAQDSNRSY
;
A
#
# COMPACT_ATOMS: atom_id res chain seq x y z
N MET A 1 -10.38 5.29 -3.77
CA MET A 1 -11.67 5.89 -4.17
C MET A 1 -11.61 7.40 -3.94
N THR A 2 -12.00 8.21 -4.92
CA THR A 2 -12.05 9.68 -4.77
C THR A 2 -13.51 10.12 -4.77
N ILE A 3 -13.90 10.90 -3.78
CA ILE A 3 -15.25 11.46 -3.64
C ILE A 3 -15.14 12.98 -3.66
N GLU A 4 -15.71 13.61 -4.67
CA GLU A 4 -15.77 15.07 -4.74
C GLU A 4 -16.92 15.61 -3.91
N ALA A 5 -16.69 16.71 -3.20
CA ALA A 5 -17.77 17.41 -2.53
C ALA A 5 -18.66 18.09 -3.57
N HIS A 6 -19.96 17.78 -3.54
CA HIS A 6 -20.92 18.37 -4.47
C HIS A 6 -20.86 19.91 -4.44
N ARG A 7 -20.93 20.55 -5.61
CA ARG A 7 -20.69 22.00 -5.77
C ARG A 7 -21.59 22.88 -4.89
N GLY A 8 -22.86 22.50 -4.74
CA GLY A 8 -23.82 23.20 -3.89
C GLY A 8 -23.86 22.75 -2.42
N SER A 9 -23.00 21.82 -2.01
CA SER A 9 -23.02 21.31 -0.63
C SER A 9 -22.42 22.30 0.37
N LYS A 10 -22.89 22.24 1.61
CA LYS A 10 -22.28 22.98 2.74
C LYS A 10 -20.80 22.63 2.91
N SER A 11 -20.42 21.36 2.70
CA SER A 11 -19.03 20.92 2.77
C SER A 11 -18.16 21.63 1.73
N ARG A 12 -18.63 21.76 0.49
CA ARG A 12 -17.93 22.50 -0.56
C ARG A 12 -17.84 23.98 -0.25
N ALA A 13 -18.94 24.60 0.20
CA ALA A 13 -18.96 25.99 0.62
C ALA A 13 -18.02 26.27 1.81
N GLY A 14 -17.89 25.30 2.71
CA GLY A 14 -16.95 25.32 3.83
C GLY A 14 -15.49 25.08 3.43
N GLY A 15 -15.23 24.71 2.16
CA GLY A 15 -13.88 24.57 1.62
C GLY A 15 -13.35 23.14 1.54
N LEU A 16 -14.16 22.10 1.79
CA LEU A 16 -13.79 20.72 1.46
C LEU A 16 -13.96 20.49 -0.04
N LEU A 17 -12.87 20.19 -0.75
CA LEU A 17 -12.88 20.05 -2.19
C LEU A 17 -13.20 18.63 -2.62
N TYR A 18 -12.41 17.68 -2.13
CA TYR A 18 -12.60 16.24 -2.34
C TYR A 18 -11.87 15.44 -1.26
N SER A 19 -12.26 14.18 -1.12
CA SER A 19 -11.63 13.20 -0.23
C SER A 19 -11.18 11.99 -1.03
N GLN A 20 -9.98 11.50 -0.72
CA GLN A 20 -9.43 10.28 -1.30
C GLN A 20 -9.27 9.24 -0.21
N PHE A 21 -9.80 8.05 -0.46
CA PHE A 21 -9.81 6.91 0.43
C PHE A 21 -8.95 5.81 -0.20
N TYR A 22 -7.80 5.55 0.42
CA TYR A 22 -6.87 4.50 0.01
C TYR A 22 -7.04 3.32 0.95
N SER A 23 -7.61 2.23 0.43
CA SER A 23 -7.62 0.96 1.16
C SER A 23 -6.19 0.52 1.41
N SER A 24 -5.88 0.13 2.65
CA SER A 24 -4.58 -0.40 3.02
C SER A 24 -4.40 -1.86 2.63
N VAL A 25 -5.21 -2.38 1.69
CA VAL A 25 -5.10 -3.77 1.17
C VAL A 25 -3.71 -4.10 0.65
N LYS A 26 -2.90 -3.11 0.23
CA LYS A 26 -1.49 -3.33 -0.15
C LYS A 26 -0.65 -3.93 0.99
N GLU A 27 -0.99 -3.61 2.24
CA GLU A 27 -0.29 -4.08 3.43
C GLU A 27 -0.46 -5.59 3.62
N LEU A 28 -1.53 -6.16 3.06
CA LEU A 28 -1.73 -7.61 3.02
C LEU A 28 -0.61 -8.35 2.28
N PHE A 29 -0.02 -7.70 1.29
CA PHE A 29 0.95 -8.29 0.39
C PHE A 29 2.39 -7.84 0.67
N ALA A 30 2.56 -6.76 1.43
CA ALA A 30 3.85 -6.22 1.79
C ALA A 30 4.42 -6.99 3.00
N ALA A 31 5.54 -7.69 2.83
CA ALA A 31 6.30 -8.26 3.93
C ALA A 31 7.63 -7.52 4.06
N GLY A 32 7.78 -6.66 5.08
CA GLY A 32 9.01 -5.88 5.28
C GLY A 32 9.43 -5.05 4.06
N ASN A 33 8.47 -4.39 3.40
CA ASN A 33 8.62 -3.67 2.12
C ASN A 33 8.82 -4.53 0.87
N VAL A 34 8.76 -5.86 0.96
CA VAL A 34 8.83 -6.76 -0.19
C VAL A 34 7.43 -7.11 -0.71
N TYR A 35 7.11 -6.60 -1.90
CA TYR A 35 5.87 -6.90 -2.61
C TYR A 35 5.95 -8.21 -3.40
N PRO A 36 4.81 -8.85 -3.71
CA PRO A 36 4.79 -10.05 -4.55
C PRO A 36 5.38 -9.75 -5.95
N PHE A 37 6.06 -10.75 -6.51
CA PHE A 37 6.55 -10.75 -7.89
C PHE A 37 7.52 -9.60 -8.24
N THR A 38 8.25 -9.08 -7.25
CA THR A 38 9.31 -8.06 -7.48
C THR A 38 10.59 -8.64 -8.08
N ASN A 39 10.76 -9.97 -8.07
CA ASN A 39 11.86 -10.62 -8.76
C ASN A 39 11.60 -10.60 -10.28
N VAL A 40 12.18 -9.62 -10.96
CA VAL A 40 12.07 -9.41 -12.42
C VAL A 40 12.50 -10.63 -13.23
N ALA A 41 13.37 -11.48 -12.69
CA ALA A 41 13.80 -12.69 -13.37
C ALA A 41 12.67 -13.73 -13.55
N ILE A 42 11.60 -13.65 -12.76
CA ILE A 42 10.42 -14.50 -12.93
C ILE A 42 9.78 -14.28 -14.31
N GLU A 43 9.88 -13.09 -14.90
CA GLU A 43 9.36 -12.81 -16.24
C GLU A 43 10.01 -13.70 -17.31
N THR A 44 11.25 -14.14 -17.09
CA THR A 44 11.94 -15.08 -18.01
C THR A 44 11.25 -16.45 -18.08
N LEU A 45 10.42 -16.79 -17.09
CA LEU A 45 9.60 -18.01 -17.14
C LEU A 45 8.53 -17.97 -18.24
N ALA A 46 8.14 -16.79 -18.69
CA ALA A 46 7.18 -16.61 -19.79
C ALA A 46 7.82 -16.74 -21.18
N LEU A 47 9.15 -16.72 -21.29
CA LEU A 47 9.86 -16.87 -22.56
C LEU A 47 9.77 -18.30 -23.08
N ASP A 48 9.82 -18.47 -24.40
CA ASP A 48 9.92 -19.78 -25.03
C ASP A 48 11.13 -20.57 -24.46
N PRO A 49 10.98 -21.87 -24.14
CA PRO A 49 12.05 -22.66 -23.57
C PRO A 49 13.32 -22.72 -24.45
N LYS A 50 13.20 -22.68 -25.79
CA LYS A 50 14.36 -22.65 -26.68
C LYS A 50 15.07 -21.30 -26.59
N LEU A 51 14.32 -20.20 -26.58
CA LEU A 51 14.88 -18.85 -26.41
C LEU A 51 15.63 -18.73 -25.08
N ARG A 52 15.06 -19.26 -24.00
CA ARG A 52 15.66 -19.27 -22.67
C ARG A 52 16.97 -20.05 -22.62
N LYS A 53 17.02 -21.24 -23.26
CA LYS A 53 18.25 -22.04 -23.39
C LYS A 53 19.32 -21.31 -24.20
N THR A 54 18.94 -20.65 -25.29
CA THR A 54 19.87 -19.84 -26.09
C THR A 54 20.45 -18.70 -25.27
N TRP A 55 19.64 -17.99 -24.48
CA TRP A 55 20.12 -16.92 -23.61
C TRP A 55 20.99 -17.43 -22.47
N GLN A 56 20.68 -18.59 -21.90
CA GLN A 56 21.54 -19.28 -20.93
C GLN A 56 22.90 -19.63 -21.53
N HIS A 57 22.92 -20.11 -22.76
CA HIS A 57 24.13 -20.53 -23.44
C HIS A 57 25.01 -19.35 -23.88
N VAL A 58 24.40 -18.27 -24.40
CA VAL A 58 25.12 -17.08 -24.89
C VAL A 58 25.50 -16.13 -23.74
N GLY A 59 24.73 -16.10 -22.66
CA GLY A 59 24.87 -15.14 -21.56
C GLY A 59 25.85 -15.51 -20.45
N ALA A 60 26.62 -16.60 -20.58
CA ALA A 60 27.71 -17.03 -19.70
C ALA A 60 27.53 -16.66 -18.20
N ASP A 61 26.69 -17.42 -17.48
CA ASP A 61 26.52 -17.38 -16.01
C ASP A 61 25.63 -16.26 -15.42
N LEU A 62 25.10 -15.34 -16.25
CA LEU A 62 24.04 -14.39 -15.84
C LEU A 62 22.63 -15.01 -15.80
N SER A 63 22.51 -16.31 -16.09
CA SER A 63 21.21 -16.96 -16.24
C SER A 63 20.67 -17.51 -14.93
N HIS A 64 19.52 -17.00 -14.52
CA HIS A 64 18.76 -17.50 -13.39
C HIS A 64 18.40 -18.99 -13.55
N ASP A 65 18.57 -19.77 -12.47
CA ASP A 65 18.12 -21.16 -12.43
C ASP A 65 16.58 -21.23 -12.59
N PRO A 66 16.06 -21.86 -13.66
CA PRO A 66 14.63 -21.95 -13.90
C PRO A 66 13.91 -22.72 -12.78
N VAL A 67 14.56 -23.68 -12.11
CA VAL A 67 13.96 -24.42 -11.00
C VAL A 67 13.78 -23.49 -9.79
N ALA A 68 14.82 -22.75 -9.42
CA ALA A 68 14.74 -21.73 -8.37
C ALA A 68 13.69 -20.67 -8.67
N LEU A 69 13.60 -20.19 -9.92
CA LEU A 69 12.59 -19.20 -10.33
C LEU A 69 11.16 -19.75 -10.23
N ILE A 70 10.92 -21.00 -10.66
CA ILE A 70 9.61 -21.64 -10.52
C ILE A 70 9.23 -21.76 -9.04
N ARG A 71 10.17 -22.17 -8.18
CA ARG A 71 9.94 -22.24 -6.73
C ARG A 71 9.60 -20.86 -6.15
N ALA A 72 10.37 -19.83 -6.50
CA ALA A 72 10.13 -18.47 -6.06
C ALA A 72 8.74 -17.95 -6.48
N TYR A 73 8.32 -18.24 -7.72
CA TYR A 73 6.99 -17.92 -8.23
C TYR A 73 5.88 -18.63 -7.43
N LEU A 74 6.02 -19.95 -7.22
CA LEU A 74 5.04 -20.75 -6.49
C LEU A 74 4.93 -20.32 -5.02
N TYR A 75 6.04 -20.07 -4.34
CA TYR A 75 6.02 -19.55 -2.97
C TYR A 75 5.39 -18.16 -2.88
N THR A 76 5.65 -17.30 -3.86
CA THR A 76 5.00 -15.99 -3.93
C THR A 76 3.49 -16.13 -4.08
N LYS A 77 3.03 -17.02 -4.97
CA LYS A 77 1.60 -17.35 -5.12
C LYS A 77 0.99 -17.88 -3.83
N LEU A 78 1.66 -18.82 -3.18
CA LEU A 78 1.20 -19.43 -1.93
C LEU A 78 1.08 -18.38 -0.81
N ARG A 79 2.07 -17.49 -0.70
CA ARG A 79 2.04 -16.35 0.22
C ARG A 79 0.82 -15.47 -0.02
N CYS A 80 0.56 -15.08 -1.27
CA CYS A 80 -0.61 -14.29 -1.61
C CYS A 80 -1.92 -15.01 -1.29
N HIS A 81 -1.99 -16.31 -1.58
CA HIS A 81 -3.16 -17.13 -1.26
C HIS A 81 -3.45 -17.12 0.24
N TYR A 82 -2.47 -17.46 1.08
CA TYR A 82 -2.67 -17.48 2.53
C TYR A 82 -2.93 -16.08 3.11
N ALA A 83 -2.31 -15.04 2.55
CA ALA A 83 -2.61 -13.68 2.96
C ALA A 83 -4.10 -13.36 2.76
N ILE A 84 -4.62 -13.59 1.55
CA ILE A 84 -6.03 -13.35 1.21
C ILE A 84 -6.96 -14.23 2.06
N SER A 85 -6.72 -15.54 2.09
CA SER A 85 -7.55 -16.49 2.84
C SER A 85 -7.55 -16.21 4.35
N GLY A 86 -6.41 -15.83 4.92
CA GLY A 86 -6.30 -15.45 6.33
C GLY A 86 -6.81 -14.05 6.66
N SER A 87 -7.41 -13.35 5.69
CA SER A 87 -7.85 -11.96 5.84
C SER A 87 -9.30 -11.72 5.38
N THR A 88 -10.04 -12.77 5.05
CA THR A 88 -11.45 -12.68 4.64
C THR A 88 -12.35 -12.00 5.67
N GLU A 89 -12.00 -12.10 6.96
CA GLU A 89 -12.74 -11.49 8.07
C GLU A 89 -12.03 -10.26 8.67
N LYS A 90 -10.94 -9.79 8.04
CA LYS A 90 -10.17 -8.64 8.51
C LYS A 90 -10.63 -7.38 7.80
N CYS A 91 -10.90 -6.33 8.56
CA CYS A 91 -11.01 -4.97 8.04
C CYS A 91 -9.64 -4.30 8.10
N PHE A 92 -9.13 -3.86 6.95
CA PHE A 92 -7.91 -3.06 6.90
C PHE A 92 -8.26 -1.58 7.03
N GLY A 93 -7.42 -0.83 7.76
CA GLY A 93 -7.58 0.61 7.87
C GLY A 93 -7.62 1.29 6.50
N THR A 94 -8.34 2.40 6.40
CA THR A 94 -8.35 3.24 5.20
C THR A 94 -7.54 4.49 5.48
N ARG A 95 -6.55 4.78 4.63
CA ARG A 95 -5.89 6.08 4.64
C ARG A 95 -6.81 7.09 3.96
N GLU A 96 -7.15 8.14 4.68
CA GLU A 96 -8.01 9.21 4.19
C GLU A 96 -7.18 10.47 3.94
N GLU A 97 -7.30 11.04 2.74
CA GLU A 97 -6.70 12.31 2.39
C GLU A 97 -7.77 13.30 1.96
N HIS A 98 -7.87 14.42 2.66
CA HIS A 98 -8.85 15.46 2.36
C HIS A 98 -8.15 16.65 1.72
N ARG A 99 -8.59 17.06 0.53
CA ARG A 99 -8.15 18.31 -0.07
C ARG A 99 -9.10 19.42 0.32
N VAL A 100 -8.52 20.44 0.92
CA VAL A 100 -9.24 21.58 1.48
C VAL A 100 -8.73 22.87 0.85
N SER A 101 -9.57 23.90 0.84
CA SER A 101 -9.14 25.25 0.47
C SER A 101 -8.13 25.80 1.46
N LYS A 102 -7.28 26.74 1.02
CA LYS A 102 -6.33 27.45 1.89
C LYS A 102 -7.02 28.13 3.08
N LYS A 103 -8.22 28.68 2.86
CA LYS A 103 -9.03 29.31 3.91
C LYS A 103 -9.41 28.30 4.99
N LEU A 104 -9.96 27.14 4.59
CA LEU A 104 -10.32 26.09 5.53
C LEU A 104 -9.09 25.53 6.25
N PHE A 105 -7.97 25.34 5.55
CA PHE A 105 -6.72 24.90 6.15
C PHE A 105 -6.26 25.83 7.27
N GLY A 106 -6.26 27.16 7.03
CA GLY A 106 -5.91 28.15 8.05
C GLY A 106 -6.87 28.14 9.26
N GLN A 107 -8.16 27.88 9.03
CA GLN A 107 -9.14 27.73 10.12
C GLN A 107 -8.90 26.47 10.96
N ILE A 108 -8.52 25.36 10.33
CA ILE A 108 -8.17 24.11 11.01
C ILE A 108 -6.93 24.33 11.88
N ASP A 109 -5.88 24.94 11.32
CA ASP A 109 -4.64 25.24 12.03
C ASP A 109 -4.88 26.13 13.25
N ALA A 110 -5.59 27.25 13.07
CA ALA A 110 -5.96 28.13 14.17
C ALA A 110 -6.74 27.39 15.28
N ARG A 111 -7.59 26.41 14.91
CA ARG A 111 -8.34 25.60 15.88
C ARG A 111 -7.46 24.60 16.62
N ILE A 112 -6.48 24.00 15.95
CA ILE A 112 -5.48 23.09 16.56
C ILE A 112 -4.67 23.86 17.61
N GLN A 113 -4.15 25.04 17.24
CA GLN A 113 -3.40 25.94 18.12
C GLN A 113 -4.23 26.37 19.34
N GLN A 114 -5.48 26.78 19.13
CA GLN A 114 -6.37 27.19 20.22
C GLN A 114 -6.60 26.06 21.23
N ARG A 115 -6.67 24.80 20.76
CA ARG A 115 -6.85 23.62 21.62
C ARG A 115 -5.54 23.10 22.20
N ARG A 116 -4.40 23.70 21.89
CA ARG A 116 -3.05 23.23 22.23
C ARG A 116 -2.77 21.80 21.77
N LEU A 117 -3.45 21.35 20.71
CA LEU A 117 -3.29 20.00 20.16
C LEU A 117 -1.95 19.85 19.42
N ASP A 118 -1.34 20.96 19.02
CA ASP A 118 0.01 21.04 18.47
C ASP A 118 1.08 20.57 19.47
N THR A 119 0.82 20.72 20.77
CA THR A 119 1.73 20.30 21.85
C THR A 119 1.40 18.94 22.45
N GLN A 120 0.25 18.35 22.10
CA GLN A 120 -0.15 17.06 22.62
C GLN A 120 0.55 15.94 21.86
N HIS A 121 1.24 15.06 22.59
CA HIS A 121 1.76 13.84 22.01
C HIS A 121 0.59 12.97 21.57
N PHE A 122 0.53 12.65 20.28
CA PHE A 122 -0.45 11.72 19.76
C PHE A 122 -0.22 10.36 20.42
N ARG A 123 -1.17 9.91 21.25
CA ARG A 123 -1.14 8.57 21.83
C ARG A 123 -1.71 7.61 20.81
N SER A 124 -0.84 6.78 20.26
CA SER A 124 -1.23 5.71 19.35
C SER A 124 -1.82 4.54 20.16
N ALA A 125 -2.57 3.65 19.50
CA ALA A 125 -3.04 2.41 20.13
C ALA A 125 -1.91 1.49 20.63
N GLN A 126 -0.66 1.72 20.19
CA GLN A 126 0.51 1.01 20.71
C GLN A 126 0.95 1.54 22.10
N ASP A 127 0.61 2.79 22.44
CA ASP A 127 0.94 3.37 23.75
C ASP A 127 0.06 2.82 24.88
N SER A 128 -1.11 2.24 24.54
CA SER A 128 -2.00 1.54 25.48
C SER A 128 -1.60 0.09 25.79
N ASN A 129 -0.68 -0.52 25.03
CA ASN A 129 -0.22 -1.89 25.25
C ASN A 129 1.00 -2.01 26.18
N ARG A 130 1.39 -0.91 26.86
CA ARG A 130 2.38 -0.94 27.95
C ARG A 130 1.68 -1.03 29.31
N SER A 131 1.14 -2.21 29.62
CA SER A 131 0.87 -2.64 31.01
C SER A 131 0.69 -4.15 30.99
N TYR A 132 1.77 -4.89 31.23
CA TYR A 132 2.06 -5.73 32.41
C TYR A 132 3.41 -6.39 32.20
#